data_AF-A0A933D3Z8-F1
#
_entry.id   AF-A0A933D3Z8-F1
#
_cell.length_a   1.000
_cell.length_b   1.000
_cell.length_c   1.000
_cell.angle_alpha   90.00
_cell.angle_beta   90.00
_cell.angle_gamma   90.00
#
_symmetry.space_group_name_H-M   'P 1'
#
loop_
_entity.id
_entity.type
_entity.pdbx_description
1 polymer ?
#
loop_
_entity_poly.entity_id
_entity_poly.type
_entity_poly.pdbx_seq_one_letter_code
_entity_poly.pdbx_strand_id
1 'polypeptide(L)'
;MSGIAPHGGTLINRELEGKLREEAKTRAKKLMALTLSERELCDLEMIAVGAMSPLEGFMKKSDYDACLLKKRLTNGLPWTLPVTKSISADEKSKISKEKEVALADSQGNLLAILEVSEIFPNDKKKQAQAVYGTDDEAHPGIQQILKMGDFFVGGKISLFERPHHKDFLNYRLDPKQTREYFQKKNWKRIVAFQTRNP
;
A
#
# COMPACT_ATOMS: atom_id res chain seq x y z
N MET A 1 -9.16 -15.83 23.88
CA MET A 1 -7.86 -15.14 24.10
C MET A 1 -7.47 -14.45 22.80
N SER A 2 -7.07 -13.18 22.88
CA SER A 2 -6.60 -12.41 21.72
C SER A 2 -5.26 -12.97 21.24
N GLY A 3 -5.09 -13.20 19.93
CA GLY A 3 -3.80 -13.58 19.35
C GLY A 3 -2.73 -12.49 19.48
N ILE A 4 -1.56 -12.67 18.86
CA ILE A 4 -0.52 -11.61 18.83
C ILE A 4 -1.11 -10.29 18.34
N ALA A 5 -0.78 -9.19 19.01
CA ALA A 5 -1.24 -7.87 18.59
C ALA A 5 -0.77 -7.57 17.14
N PRO A 6 -1.57 -6.86 16.34
CA PRO A 6 -1.09 -6.29 15.08
C PRO A 6 0.17 -5.45 15.30
N HIS A 7 0.98 -5.30 14.26
CA HIS A 7 2.16 -4.43 14.33
C HIS A 7 1.73 -2.98 14.59
N GLY A 8 2.32 -2.34 15.60
CA GLY A 8 1.86 -1.05 16.11
C GLY A 8 0.64 -1.10 17.04
N GLY A 9 0.18 -2.29 17.42
CA GLY A 9 -0.87 -2.51 18.43
C GLY A 9 -2.30 -2.53 17.89
N THR A 10 -2.56 -1.93 16.74
CA THR A 10 -3.90 -1.81 16.16
C THR A 10 -3.91 -2.31 14.72
N LEU A 11 -4.96 -3.07 14.35
CA LEU A 11 -5.19 -3.46 12.97
C LEU A 11 -5.88 -2.29 12.27
N ILE A 12 -5.16 -1.64 11.36
CA ILE A 12 -5.66 -0.48 10.62
C ILE A 12 -6.51 -0.98 9.44
N ASN A 13 -7.80 -0.64 9.42
CA ASN A 13 -8.66 -0.89 8.26
C ASN A 13 -8.95 0.44 7.55
N ARG A 14 -8.66 0.51 6.25
CA ARG A 14 -8.92 1.69 5.39
C ARG A 14 -10.00 1.42 4.34
N GLU A 15 -10.69 0.29 4.43
CA GLU A 15 -11.89 0.00 3.64
C GLU A 15 -13.10 0.74 4.21
N LEU A 16 -13.80 1.46 3.34
CA LEU A 16 -15.02 2.17 3.65
C LEU A 16 -16.22 1.25 3.51
N GLU A 17 -17.19 1.41 4.41
CA GLU A 17 -18.43 0.65 4.42
C GLU A 17 -19.66 1.59 4.35
N GLY A 18 -20.80 1.03 3.93
CA GLY A 18 -22.09 1.71 3.95
C GLY A 18 -22.10 3.06 3.21
N LYS A 19 -22.62 4.10 3.86
CA LYS A 19 -22.80 5.43 3.26
C LYS A 19 -21.48 6.07 2.82
N LEU A 20 -20.42 5.94 3.63
CA LEU A 20 -19.11 6.52 3.34
C LEU A 20 -18.50 5.94 2.07
N ARG A 21 -18.69 4.64 1.84
CA ARG A 21 -18.26 3.95 0.61
C ARG A 21 -18.91 4.56 -0.63
N GLU A 22 -20.23 4.71 -0.64
CA GLU A 22 -20.98 5.24 -1.79
C GLU A 22 -20.69 6.72 -2.05
N GLU A 23 -20.51 7.51 -0.98
CA GLU A 23 -20.08 8.91 -1.07
C GLU A 23 -18.68 9.03 -1.68
N ALA A 24 -17.72 8.21 -1.22
CA ALA A 24 -16.37 8.18 -1.76
C ALA A 24 -16.36 7.74 -3.23
N LYS A 25 -17.13 6.71 -3.59
CA LYS A 25 -17.26 6.23 -4.98
C LYS A 25 -17.82 7.31 -5.91
N THR A 26 -18.79 8.08 -5.44
CA THR A 26 -19.37 9.21 -6.20
C THR A 26 -18.38 10.37 -6.33
N ARG A 27 -17.66 10.70 -5.25
CA ARG A 27 -16.65 11.75 -5.23
C ARG A 27 -15.47 11.41 -6.16
N ALA A 28 -15.01 10.17 -6.15
CA ALA A 28 -13.88 9.71 -6.96
C ALA A 28 -14.06 9.97 -8.46
N LYS A 29 -15.30 9.92 -8.99
CA LYS A 29 -15.61 10.21 -10.40
C LYS A 29 -15.29 11.65 -10.82
N LYS A 30 -15.15 12.57 -9.86
CA LYS A 30 -14.87 13.99 -10.10
C LYS A 30 -13.39 14.34 -9.89
N LEU A 31 -12.61 13.40 -9.35
CA LEU A 31 -11.20 13.60 -9.06
C LEU A 31 -10.35 13.20 -10.27
N MET A 32 -9.16 13.77 -10.36
CA MET A 32 -8.14 13.22 -11.25
C MET A 32 -7.79 11.79 -10.78
N ALA A 33 -7.80 10.85 -11.71
CA ALA A 33 -7.43 9.47 -11.44
C ALA A 33 -5.95 9.23 -11.76
N LEU A 34 -5.26 8.54 -10.83
CA LEU A 34 -3.93 8.00 -11.04
C LEU A 34 -4.04 6.49 -11.21
N THR A 35 -3.45 5.96 -12.29
CA THR A 35 -3.42 4.52 -12.53
C THR A 35 -2.38 3.86 -11.65
N LEU A 36 -2.78 2.78 -10.99
CA LEU A 36 -1.92 1.92 -10.19
C LEU A 36 -1.20 0.92 -11.11
N SER A 37 0.10 0.74 -10.87
CA SER A 37 0.78 -0.46 -11.33
C SER A 37 0.27 -1.70 -10.60
N GLU A 38 0.54 -2.89 -11.13
CA GLU A 38 0.16 -4.16 -10.48
C GLU A 38 0.69 -4.26 -9.03
N ARG A 39 1.93 -3.83 -8.80
CA ARG A 39 2.51 -3.80 -7.46
C ARG A 39 1.79 -2.81 -6.54
N GLU A 40 1.52 -1.61 -7.02
CA GLU A 40 0.81 -0.58 -6.24
C GLU A 40 -0.64 -1.00 -5.94
N LEU A 41 -1.25 -1.81 -6.82
CA LEU A 41 -2.56 -2.40 -6.61
C LEU A 41 -2.54 -3.43 -5.46
N CYS A 42 -1.53 -4.30 -5.40
CA CYS A 42 -1.31 -5.19 -4.27
C CYS A 42 -1.05 -4.42 -2.97
N ASP A 43 -0.21 -3.38 -3.03
CA ASP A 43 0.08 -2.53 -1.88
C ASP A 43 -1.18 -1.81 -1.37
N LEU A 44 -2.01 -1.28 -2.27
CA LEU A 44 -3.29 -0.66 -1.93
C LEU A 44 -4.19 -1.64 -1.15
N GLU A 45 -4.37 -2.85 -1.67
CA GLU A 45 -5.21 -3.87 -1.03
C GLU A 45 -4.67 -4.24 0.35
N MET A 46 -3.35 -4.49 0.46
CA MET A 46 -2.71 -4.88 1.71
C MET A 46 -2.75 -3.77 2.77
N ILE A 47 -2.61 -2.51 2.38
CA ILE A 47 -2.83 -1.36 3.29
C ILE A 47 -4.29 -1.36 3.73
N ALA A 48 -5.22 -1.48 2.79
CA ALA A 48 -6.65 -1.31 3.06
C ALA A 48 -7.19 -2.34 4.07
N VAL A 49 -6.80 -3.60 3.92
CA VAL A 49 -7.24 -4.69 4.81
C VAL A 49 -6.43 -4.79 6.12
N GLY A 50 -5.44 -3.91 6.30
CA GLY A 50 -4.60 -3.84 7.49
C GLY A 50 -3.46 -4.83 7.55
N ALA A 51 -3.16 -5.55 6.46
CA ALA A 51 -2.01 -6.43 6.38
C ALA A 51 -0.70 -5.64 6.53
N MET A 52 -0.70 -4.37 6.14
CA MET A 52 0.42 -3.45 6.32
C MET A 52 0.29 -2.50 7.52
N SER A 53 -0.50 -2.87 8.55
CA SER A 53 -0.55 -2.08 9.80
C SER A 53 0.89 -1.83 10.31
N PRO A 54 1.25 -0.59 10.72
CA PRO A 54 0.36 0.53 11.05
C PRO A 54 0.10 1.51 9.88
N LEU A 55 0.47 1.18 8.64
CA LEU A 55 0.30 2.10 7.52
C LEU A 55 -1.20 2.36 7.25
N GLU A 56 -1.54 3.64 7.07
CA GLU A 56 -2.89 4.10 6.68
C GLU A 56 -2.97 4.49 5.20
N GLY A 57 -1.88 4.34 4.46
CA GLY A 57 -1.74 4.76 3.07
C GLY A 57 -0.29 4.69 2.59
N PHE A 58 -0.03 5.29 1.43
CA PHE A 58 1.30 5.36 0.86
C PHE A 58 2.19 6.31 1.66
N MET A 59 3.45 5.93 1.83
CA MET A 59 4.39 6.64 2.70
C MET A 59 4.60 8.09 2.28
N LYS A 60 4.57 8.99 3.26
CA LYS A 60 5.11 10.35 3.13
C LYS A 60 6.64 10.32 3.14
N LYS A 61 7.28 11.43 2.78
CA LYS A 61 8.74 11.50 2.65
C LYS A 61 9.46 11.10 3.93
N SER A 62 8.95 11.52 5.08
CA SER A 62 9.55 11.24 6.38
C SER A 62 9.59 9.74 6.72
N ASP A 63 8.49 9.03 6.48
CA ASP A 63 8.42 7.57 6.71
C ASP A 63 9.23 6.81 5.65
N TYR A 64 9.22 7.28 4.40
CA TYR A 64 10.04 6.72 3.33
C TYR A 64 11.54 6.82 3.67
N ASP A 65 12.03 8.02 4.03
CA ASP A 65 13.44 8.24 4.35
C ASP A 65 13.85 7.44 5.61
N ALA A 66 13.00 7.41 6.64
CA ALA A 66 13.24 6.61 7.83
C ALA A 66 13.28 5.10 7.52
N CYS A 67 12.38 4.63 6.65
CA CYS A 67 12.33 3.24 6.21
C CYS A 67 13.63 2.86 5.48
N LEU A 68 14.12 3.70 4.58
CA LEU A 68 15.36 3.42 3.84
C LEU A 68 16.59 3.42 4.76
N LEU A 69 16.73 4.45 5.60
CA LEU A 69 17.94 4.70 6.39
C LEU A 69 18.00 3.89 7.70
N LYS A 70 16.87 3.79 8.39
CA LYS A 70 16.79 3.25 9.77
C LYS A 70 16.03 1.92 9.84
N LYS A 71 15.47 1.45 8.72
CA LYS A 71 14.60 0.27 8.68
C LYS A 71 13.44 0.37 9.67
N ARG A 72 12.91 1.58 9.85
CA ARG A 72 11.83 1.93 10.78
C ARG A 72 10.96 3.02 10.19
N LEU A 73 9.71 3.08 10.61
CA LEU A 73 8.84 4.25 10.43
C LEU A 73 9.27 5.38 11.37
N THR A 74 8.75 6.58 11.16
CA THR A 74 9.04 7.76 12.00
C THR A 74 8.60 7.59 13.46
N ASN A 75 7.56 6.78 13.71
CA ASN A 75 7.12 6.41 15.06
C ASN A 75 8.01 5.34 15.74
N GLY A 76 9.11 4.94 15.09
CA GLY A 76 10.09 3.99 15.62
C GLY A 76 9.77 2.52 15.37
N LEU A 77 8.60 2.17 14.82
CA LEU A 77 8.25 0.78 14.53
C LEU A 77 9.12 0.22 13.38
N PRO A 78 9.65 -1.01 13.50
CA PRO A 78 10.38 -1.67 12.43
C PRO A 78 9.59 -1.72 11.11
N TRP A 79 10.24 -1.34 10.02
CA TRP A 79 9.69 -1.41 8.67
C TRP A 79 10.80 -1.27 7.63
N THR A 80 10.97 -2.26 6.76
CA THR A 80 12.19 -2.41 5.95
C THR A 80 12.01 -2.11 4.47
N LEU A 81 10.77 -2.12 3.96
CA LEU A 81 10.46 -1.95 2.55
C LEU A 81 9.54 -0.75 2.33
N PRO A 82 9.91 0.23 1.49
CA PRO A 82 9.06 1.38 1.22
C PRO A 82 7.78 0.96 0.50
N VAL A 83 6.66 1.58 0.88
CA VAL A 83 5.34 1.38 0.26
C VAL A 83 4.88 2.71 -0.31
N THR A 84 4.94 2.85 -1.63
CA THR A 84 4.91 4.15 -2.31
C THR A 84 4.04 4.11 -3.56
N LYS A 85 3.30 5.18 -3.83
CA LYS A 85 2.66 5.42 -5.12
C LYS A 85 3.55 6.31 -5.96
N SER A 86 4.10 5.78 -7.05
CA SER A 86 4.92 6.53 -8.00
C SER A 86 4.06 7.26 -9.03
N ILE A 87 4.51 8.44 -9.46
CA ILE A 87 3.88 9.28 -10.46
C ILE A 87 4.93 9.90 -11.38
N SER A 88 4.54 10.16 -12.62
CA SER A 88 5.33 10.89 -13.61
C SER A 88 5.40 12.39 -13.29
N ALA A 89 6.31 13.10 -13.95
CA ALA A 89 6.40 14.56 -13.87
C ALA A 89 5.11 15.26 -14.36
N ASP A 90 4.46 14.70 -15.39
CA ASP A 90 3.18 15.21 -15.91
C ASP A 90 2.07 15.07 -14.87
N GLU A 91 1.91 13.88 -14.28
CA GLU A 91 0.92 13.65 -13.22
C GLU A 91 1.18 14.56 -12.02
N LYS A 92 2.44 14.70 -11.58
CA LYS A 92 2.81 15.65 -10.53
C LYS A 92 2.31 17.05 -10.84
N SER A 93 2.54 17.55 -12.06
CA SER A 93 2.13 18.92 -12.43
C SER A 93 0.62 19.13 -12.32
N LYS A 94 -0.16 18.08 -12.63
CA LYS A 94 -1.63 18.11 -12.57
C LYS A 94 -2.17 18.00 -11.14
N ILE A 95 -1.54 17.20 -10.28
CA ILE A 95 -2.06 16.95 -8.92
C ILE A 95 -1.42 17.83 -7.83
N SER A 96 -0.44 18.67 -8.15
CA SER A 96 0.32 19.45 -7.15
C SER A 96 -0.55 20.38 -6.28
N LYS A 97 -1.75 20.73 -6.74
CA LYS A 97 -2.71 21.57 -6.01
C LYS A 97 -3.94 20.81 -5.53
N GLU A 98 -4.04 19.52 -5.87
CA GLU A 98 -5.17 18.68 -5.50
C GLU A 98 -5.00 18.17 -4.07
N LYS A 99 -6.09 18.21 -3.31
CA LYS A 99 -6.12 17.63 -1.95
C LYS A 99 -6.40 16.14 -1.97
N GLU A 100 -7.06 15.67 -3.01
CA GLU A 100 -7.48 14.29 -3.17
C GLU A 100 -7.35 13.87 -4.63
N VAL A 101 -6.95 12.62 -4.85
CA VAL A 101 -6.92 11.99 -6.17
C VAL A 101 -7.62 10.64 -6.08
N ALA A 102 -8.24 10.21 -7.18
CA ALA A 102 -8.73 8.84 -7.28
C ALA A 102 -7.59 7.90 -7.65
N LEU A 103 -7.64 6.67 -7.17
CA LEU A 103 -6.74 5.59 -7.58
C LEU A 103 -7.53 4.59 -8.41
N ALA A 104 -6.99 4.24 -9.58
CA ALA A 104 -7.63 3.35 -10.53
C ALA A 104 -6.75 2.15 -10.87
N ASP A 105 -7.36 1.03 -11.25
CA ASP A 105 -6.63 -0.07 -11.86
C ASP A 105 -6.26 0.23 -13.33
N SER A 106 -5.57 -0.71 -13.97
CA SER A 106 -5.15 -0.59 -15.39
C SER A 106 -6.33 -0.59 -16.39
N GLN A 107 -7.53 -0.97 -15.96
CA GLN A 107 -8.76 -0.93 -16.77
C GLN A 107 -9.55 0.37 -16.56
N GLY A 108 -9.09 1.25 -15.66
CA GLY A 108 -9.75 2.51 -15.33
C GLY A 108 -10.85 2.38 -14.27
N ASN A 109 -10.99 1.23 -13.61
CA ASN A 109 -11.92 1.09 -12.49
C ASN A 109 -11.40 1.87 -11.30
N LEU A 110 -12.20 2.79 -10.76
CA LEU A 110 -11.84 3.55 -9.58
C LEU A 110 -12.00 2.68 -8.33
N LEU A 111 -10.98 2.66 -7.47
CA LEU A 111 -10.89 1.76 -6.32
C LEU A 111 -10.83 2.48 -4.97
N ALA A 112 -10.07 3.58 -4.93
CA ALA A 112 -9.82 4.32 -3.70
C ALA A 112 -9.68 5.82 -3.95
N ILE A 113 -9.75 6.58 -2.86
CA ILE A 113 -9.29 7.97 -2.81
C ILE A 113 -7.98 8.01 -2.04
N LEU A 114 -7.01 8.78 -2.53
CA LEU A 114 -5.78 9.13 -1.82
C LEU A 114 -5.86 10.60 -1.42
N GLU A 115 -5.76 10.86 -0.11
CA GLU A 115 -5.63 12.20 0.46
C GLU A 115 -4.17 12.67 0.32
N VAL A 116 -3.92 13.55 -0.64
CA VAL A 116 -2.57 13.99 -1.01
C VAL A 116 -1.98 14.80 0.13
N SER A 117 -0.97 14.24 0.79
CA SER A 117 -0.27 14.91 1.88
C SER A 117 1.03 15.55 1.41
N GLU A 118 1.78 14.86 0.54
CA GLU A 118 3.09 15.29 0.09
C GLU A 118 3.44 14.64 -1.26
N ILE A 119 4.17 15.37 -2.10
CA ILE A 119 4.78 14.83 -3.32
C ILE A 119 6.29 15.10 -3.26
N PHE A 120 7.10 14.06 -3.43
CA PHE A 120 8.55 14.16 -3.30
C PHE A 120 9.31 13.35 -4.36
N PRO A 121 10.57 13.68 -4.68
CA PRO A 121 11.33 12.99 -5.71
C PRO A 121 11.61 11.52 -5.38
N ASN A 122 11.58 10.66 -6.40
CA ASN A 122 12.00 9.27 -6.34
C ASN A 122 13.49 9.15 -6.71
N ASP A 123 14.37 9.08 -5.71
CA ASP A 123 15.78 8.74 -5.93
C ASP A 123 15.91 7.21 -6.07
N LYS A 124 15.77 6.75 -7.32
CA LYS A 124 15.81 5.34 -7.70
C LYS A 124 17.11 4.65 -7.26
N LYS A 125 18.25 5.33 -7.37
CA LYS A 125 19.56 4.78 -6.99
C LYS A 125 19.68 4.64 -5.48
N LYS A 126 19.28 5.66 -4.72
CA LYS A 126 19.22 5.60 -3.25
C LYS A 126 18.31 4.46 -2.78
N GLN A 127 17.15 4.30 -3.42
CA GLN A 127 16.22 3.23 -3.08
C GLN A 127 16.79 1.84 -3.39
N ALA A 128 17.38 1.65 -4.57
CA ALA A 128 17.99 0.38 -4.98
C ALA A 128 19.08 -0.05 -3.97
N GLN A 129 20.01 0.86 -3.68
CA GLN A 129 21.09 0.57 -2.73
C GLN A 129 20.55 0.28 -1.32
N ALA A 130 19.57 1.05 -0.84
CA ALA A 130 19.02 0.87 0.50
C ALA A 130 18.19 -0.41 0.65
N VAL A 131 17.46 -0.84 -0.39
CA VAL A 131 16.55 -1.99 -0.33
C VAL A 131 17.26 -3.29 -0.70
N TYR A 132 18.08 -3.27 -1.75
CA TYR A 132 18.70 -4.47 -2.33
C TYR A 132 20.20 -4.57 -2.06
N GLY A 133 20.84 -3.51 -1.54
CA GLY A 133 22.29 -3.51 -1.28
C GLY A 133 23.16 -3.38 -2.54
N THR A 134 22.55 -3.19 -3.70
CA THR A 134 23.20 -3.05 -5.00
C THR A 134 22.40 -2.10 -5.89
N ASP A 135 23.03 -1.54 -6.93
CA ASP A 135 22.40 -0.79 -8.02
C ASP A 135 22.48 -1.52 -9.38
N ASP A 136 22.83 -2.81 -9.38
CA ASP A 136 22.90 -3.66 -10.58
C ASP A 136 21.54 -3.81 -11.27
N GLU A 137 21.41 -3.25 -12.48
CA GLU A 137 20.18 -3.27 -13.27
C GLU A 137 19.74 -4.68 -13.71
N ALA A 138 20.63 -5.69 -13.64
CA ALA A 138 20.26 -7.09 -13.86
C ALA A 138 19.39 -7.64 -12.72
N HIS A 139 19.38 -7.03 -11.54
CA HIS A 139 18.58 -7.49 -10.41
C HIS A 139 17.08 -7.23 -10.66
N PRO A 140 16.19 -8.25 -10.58
CA PRO A 140 14.76 -8.09 -10.89
C PRO A 140 14.07 -7.01 -10.04
N GLY A 141 14.47 -6.88 -8.78
CA GLY A 141 13.93 -5.83 -7.89
C GLY A 141 14.32 -4.42 -8.30
N ILE A 142 15.49 -4.24 -8.93
CA ILE A 142 15.98 -2.94 -9.39
C ILE A 142 15.29 -2.56 -10.69
N GLN A 143 15.06 -3.52 -11.59
CA GLN A 143 14.26 -3.29 -12.80
C GLN A 143 12.85 -2.76 -12.48
N GLN A 144 12.26 -3.19 -11.36
CA GLN A 144 10.97 -2.65 -10.90
C GLN A 144 11.10 -1.20 -10.43
N ILE A 145 12.17 -0.84 -9.70
CA ILE A 145 12.42 0.55 -9.29
C ILE A 145 12.65 1.45 -10.51
N LEU A 146 13.39 0.97 -11.50
CA LEU A 146 13.70 1.73 -12.72
C LEU A 146 12.43 2.10 -13.51
N LYS A 147 11.42 1.23 -13.50
CA LYS A 147 10.11 1.44 -14.14
C LYS A 147 9.19 2.41 -13.38
N MET A 148 9.48 2.73 -12.12
CA MET A 148 8.66 3.67 -11.34
C MET A 148 8.74 5.09 -11.88
N GLY A 149 7.71 5.90 -11.61
CA GLY A 149 7.73 7.34 -11.90
C GLY A 149 8.81 8.10 -11.12
N ASP A 150 9.07 9.34 -11.53
CA ASP A 150 10.14 10.19 -10.98
C ASP A 150 9.79 10.85 -9.64
N PHE A 151 8.53 10.77 -9.23
CA PHE A 151 8.04 11.29 -7.96
C PHE A 151 7.20 10.24 -7.24
N PHE A 152 7.08 10.40 -5.94
CA PHE A 152 6.12 9.68 -5.12
C PHE A 152 5.06 10.64 -4.60
N VAL A 153 3.84 10.15 -4.45
CA VAL A 153 2.75 10.81 -3.73
C VAL A 153 2.43 10.01 -2.46
N GLY A 154 2.57 10.68 -1.33
CA GLY A 154 2.29 10.13 0.00
C GLY A 154 0.96 10.66 0.53
N GLY A 155 0.23 9.81 1.24
CA GLY A 155 -1.11 10.15 1.68
C GLY A 155 -1.90 8.98 2.24
N LYS A 156 -2.92 9.28 3.05
CA LYS A 156 -3.86 8.27 3.53
C LYS A 156 -4.75 7.80 2.39
N ILE A 157 -5.12 6.52 2.40
CA ILE A 157 -6.05 5.96 1.42
C ILE A 157 -7.43 5.75 2.05
N SER A 158 -8.46 5.75 1.24
CA SER A 158 -9.79 5.25 1.60
C SER A 158 -10.29 4.38 0.46
N LEU A 159 -10.29 3.05 0.68
CA LEU A 159 -10.72 2.06 -0.31
C LEU A 159 -12.24 1.96 -0.30
N PHE A 160 -12.88 2.07 -1.47
CA PHE A 160 -14.33 1.86 -1.60
C PHE A 160 -14.67 0.71 -2.55
N GLU A 161 -13.71 0.23 -3.33
CA GLU A 161 -13.87 -0.96 -4.17
C GLU A 161 -12.56 -1.76 -4.11
N ARG A 162 -12.66 -3.06 -3.80
CA ARG A 162 -11.48 -3.93 -3.79
C ARG A 162 -11.00 -4.24 -5.21
N PRO A 163 -9.71 -4.48 -5.42
CA PRO A 163 -9.23 -5.05 -6.67
C PRO A 163 -9.96 -6.36 -6.99
N HIS A 164 -10.36 -6.53 -8.26
CA HIS A 164 -11.10 -7.71 -8.68
C HIS A 164 -10.13 -8.89 -8.89
N HIS A 165 -10.26 -9.92 -8.06
CA HIS A 165 -9.59 -11.21 -8.24
C HIS A 165 -10.56 -12.24 -8.82
N LYS A 166 -10.13 -13.05 -9.78
CA LYS A 166 -10.97 -14.12 -10.36
C LYS A 166 -10.73 -15.49 -9.72
N ASP A 167 -9.54 -15.70 -9.18
CA ASP A 167 -9.06 -17.02 -8.79
C ASP A 167 -8.83 -17.13 -7.27
N PHE A 168 -9.02 -18.34 -6.75
CA PHE A 168 -8.69 -18.74 -5.38
C PHE A 168 -9.34 -17.88 -4.27
N LEU A 169 -10.53 -17.34 -4.53
CA LEU A 169 -11.22 -16.41 -3.63
C LEU A 169 -11.38 -16.95 -2.19
N ASN A 170 -11.68 -18.23 -2.05
CA ASN A 170 -11.83 -18.88 -0.73
C ASN A 170 -10.52 -18.97 0.07
N TYR A 171 -9.37 -18.76 -0.57
CA TYR A 171 -8.04 -18.81 0.06
C TYR A 171 -7.45 -17.41 0.33
N ARG A 172 -8.07 -16.35 -0.18
CA ARG A 172 -7.66 -14.96 0.03
C ARG A 172 -8.31 -14.41 1.30
N LEU A 173 -7.78 -14.82 2.46
CA LEU A 173 -8.28 -14.36 3.75
C LEU A 173 -7.61 -13.06 4.19
N ASP A 174 -8.41 -12.08 4.58
CA ASP A 174 -7.94 -10.84 5.20
C ASP A 174 -7.35 -11.12 6.60
N PRO A 175 -6.47 -10.25 7.13
CA PRO A 175 -5.95 -10.38 8.49
C PRO A 175 -7.06 -10.57 9.55
N LYS A 176 -8.19 -9.85 9.42
CA LYS A 176 -9.36 -10.01 10.30
C LYS A 176 -9.95 -11.41 10.19
N GLN A 177 -10.22 -11.88 8.98
CA GLN A 177 -10.80 -13.19 8.72
C GLN A 177 -9.89 -14.34 9.17
N THR A 178 -8.58 -14.25 8.91
CA THR A 178 -7.59 -15.23 9.37
C THR A 178 -7.55 -15.32 10.90
N ARG A 179 -7.60 -14.17 11.59
CA ARG A 179 -7.64 -14.12 13.07
C ARG A 179 -8.92 -14.75 13.62
N GLU A 180 -10.07 -14.43 13.03
CA GLU A 180 -11.36 -15.04 13.39
C GLU A 180 -11.34 -16.56 13.15
N TYR A 181 -10.74 -17.01 12.05
CA TYR A 181 -10.60 -18.43 11.74
C TYR A 181 -9.79 -19.17 12.82
N PHE A 182 -8.64 -18.63 13.23
CA PHE A 182 -7.83 -19.23 14.30
C PHE A 182 -8.59 -19.29 15.63
N GLN A 183 -9.36 -18.26 15.96
CA GLN A 183 -10.19 -18.25 17.17
C GLN A 183 -11.28 -19.32 17.12
N LYS A 184 -12.00 -19.43 15.99
CA LYS A 184 -13.02 -20.48 15.77
C LYS A 184 -12.43 -21.89 15.89
N LYS A 185 -11.17 -22.08 15.49
CA LYS A 185 -10.44 -23.35 15.63
C LYS A 185 -9.78 -23.55 17.01
N ASN A 186 -9.90 -22.58 17.93
CA ASN A 186 -9.25 -22.57 19.24
C ASN A 186 -7.72 -22.76 19.15
N TRP A 187 -7.09 -22.28 18.07
CA TRP A 187 -5.64 -22.35 17.89
C TRP A 187 -4.94 -21.27 18.71
N LYS A 188 -3.94 -21.68 19.50
CA LYS A 188 -3.22 -20.78 20.42
C LYS A 188 -1.81 -20.44 19.93
N ARG A 189 -1.21 -21.31 19.12
CA ARG A 189 0.15 -21.16 18.58
C ARG A 189 0.08 -21.45 17.09
N ILE A 190 0.48 -20.49 16.29
CA ILE A 190 0.42 -20.54 14.83
C ILE A 190 1.82 -20.23 14.32
N VAL A 191 2.32 -21.06 13.41
CA VAL A 191 3.54 -20.81 12.66
C VAL A 191 3.14 -20.52 11.22
N ALA A 192 3.59 -19.40 10.68
CA ALA A 192 3.38 -19.05 9.28
C ALA A 192 4.58 -19.52 8.45
N PHE A 193 4.30 -20.14 7.30
CA PHE A 193 5.30 -20.52 6.31
C PHE A 193 5.04 -19.72 5.04
N GLN A 194 5.96 -18.82 4.70
CA GLN A 194 5.89 -18.06 3.46
C GLN A 194 6.57 -18.85 2.35
N THR A 195 5.89 -19.03 1.23
CA THR A 195 6.49 -19.64 0.03
C THR A 195 6.04 -18.95 -1.25
N ARG A 196 6.89 -19.03 -2.27
CA ARG A 196 6.57 -18.72 -3.68
C ARG A 196 6.91 -19.89 -4.60
N ASN A 197 7.32 -21.02 -4.01
CA ASN A 197 7.78 -22.23 -4.69
C ASN A 197 7.02 -23.45 -4.13
N PRO A 198 6.88 -24.53 -4.91
CA PRO A 198 6.36 -25.80 -4.43
C PRO A 198 7.29 -26.43 -3.37
#